data_AF-A0A942ML55-F1
#
_entry.id   AF-A0A942ML55-F1
#
_cell.length_a   1.000
_cell.length_b   1.000
_cell.length_c   1.000
_cell.angle_alpha   90.00
_cell.angle_beta   90.00
_cell.angle_gamma   90.00
#
_symmetry.space_group_name_H-M   'P 1'
#
loop_
_entity.id
_entity.type
_entity.pdbx_description
1 polymer ?
#
loop_
_entity_poly.entity_id
_entity_poly.type
_entity_poly.pdbx_seq_one_letter_code
_entity_poly.pdbx_strand_id
1 'polypeptide(L)'
;MTIREYLLDQMLDWMVSREKSKTLPMVSNFTWYKLAGIGARAETGMLFQEPYGSTRDFLDLNDLVFIPAQLATLPVSKNTDVNLKVELGPKAEKPLQINLPVMVTGWGYGLQSSLRPAM
;
A
#
# COMPACT_ATOMS: atom_id res chain seq x y z
N MET A 1 34.27 18.58 -29.54
CA MET A 1 33.18 18.59 -28.57
C MET A 1 33.24 19.90 -27.84
N THR A 2 32.27 20.77 -28.11
CA THR A 2 32.30 22.19 -27.73
C THR A 2 31.70 22.34 -26.34
N ILE A 3 32.17 23.28 -25.52
CA ILE A 3 31.70 23.48 -24.12
C ILE A 3 30.17 23.60 -24.02
N ARG A 4 29.51 24.11 -25.08
CA ARG A 4 28.06 24.17 -25.22
C ARG A 4 27.38 22.79 -25.28
N GLU A 5 27.98 21.82 -25.97
CA GLU A 5 27.46 20.45 -26.07
C GLU A 5 27.56 19.73 -24.72
N TYR A 6 28.68 19.90 -24.02
CA TYR A 6 28.88 19.35 -22.69
C TYR A 6 27.88 19.88 -21.65
N LEU A 7 27.59 21.19 -21.70
CA LEU A 7 26.60 21.80 -20.80
C LEU A 7 25.18 21.33 -21.12
N LEU A 8 24.85 21.17 -22.41
CA LEU A 8 23.56 20.65 -22.85
C LEU A 8 23.38 19.20 -22.44
N ASP A 9 24.40 18.35 -22.57
CA ASP A 9 24.35 16.97 -22.11
C ASP A 9 24.22 16.89 -20.58
N GLN A 10 24.95 17.72 -19.83
CA GLN A 10 24.77 17.80 -18.37
C GLN A 10 23.37 18.28 -17.95
N MET A 11 22.81 19.24 -18.69
CA MET A 11 21.44 19.72 -18.45
C MET A 11 20.41 18.64 -18.81
N LEU A 12 20.59 17.92 -19.91
CA LEU A 12 19.73 16.81 -20.34
C LEU A 12 19.78 15.65 -19.34
N ASP A 13 20.97 15.24 -18.91
CA ASP A 13 21.16 14.21 -17.87
C ASP A 13 20.54 14.63 -16.55
N TRP A 14 20.66 15.90 -16.18
CA TRP A 14 20.03 16.44 -14.97
C TRP A 14 18.49 16.47 -15.07
N MET A 15 17.93 16.78 -16.24
CA MET A 15 16.48 16.74 -16.47
C MET A 15 15.94 15.31 -16.45
N VAL A 16 16.61 14.36 -17.12
CA VAL A 16 16.24 12.94 -17.11
C VAL A 16 16.38 12.35 -15.69
N SER A 17 17.37 12.80 -14.92
CA SER A 17 17.54 12.43 -13.51
C SER A 17 16.40 12.98 -12.62
N ARG A 18 15.91 14.19 -12.90
CA ARG A 18 14.73 14.75 -12.21
C ARG A 18 13.42 14.07 -12.57
N GLU A 19 13.26 13.60 -13.80
CA GLU A 19 12.09 12.79 -14.19
C GLU A 19 12.06 11.43 -13.46
N LYS A 20 13.24 10.90 -13.10
CA LYS A 20 13.41 9.67 -12.30
C LYS A 20 13.29 9.87 -10.80
N SER A 21 13.30 11.09 -10.29
CA SER A 21 12.79 11.34 -8.95
C SER A 21 11.27 11.22 -9.05
N LYS A 22 10.76 9.99 -8.88
CA LYS A 22 9.34 9.74 -8.68
C LYS A 22 8.91 10.68 -7.58
N THR A 23 8.31 11.81 -7.95
CA THR A 23 7.69 12.66 -6.96
C THR A 23 6.68 11.74 -6.27
N LEU A 24 6.74 11.72 -4.95
CA LEU A 24 5.90 10.84 -4.14
C LEU A 24 4.38 11.08 -4.25
N PRO A 25 3.80 12.12 -4.90
CA PRO A 25 2.35 12.27 -4.93
C PRO A 25 1.67 11.46 -6.07
N MET A 26 2.36 10.52 -6.73
CA MET A 26 1.77 9.69 -7.79
C MET A 26 0.96 8.48 -7.24
N VAL A 27 0.57 8.51 -5.97
CA VAL A 27 -0.43 7.62 -5.37
C VAL A 27 -1.47 8.52 -4.73
N SER A 28 -2.74 8.33 -5.10
CA SER A 28 -3.86 9.03 -4.47
C SER A 28 -3.76 8.87 -2.95
N ASN A 29 -4.07 9.93 -2.20
CA ASN A 29 -4.19 9.88 -0.74
C ASN A 29 -2.90 9.56 0.05
N PHE A 30 -1.71 9.79 -0.53
CA PHE A 30 -0.42 9.72 0.18
C PHE A 30 -0.19 10.98 1.04
N THR A 31 -0.06 10.80 2.36
CA THR A 31 0.28 11.87 3.32
C THR A 31 1.33 11.35 4.28
N TRP A 32 2.28 12.19 4.68
CA TRP A 32 3.32 11.82 5.66
C TRP A 32 2.73 11.32 6.98
N TYR A 33 1.57 11.85 7.37
CA TYR A 33 0.78 11.39 8.50
C TYR A 33 0.31 9.93 8.36
N LYS A 34 -0.19 9.54 7.18
CA LYS A 34 -0.61 8.16 6.91
C LYS A 34 0.57 7.18 6.88
N LEU A 35 1.71 7.61 6.35
CA LEU A 35 2.95 6.83 6.41
C LEU A 35 3.41 6.61 7.86
N ALA A 36 3.45 7.66 8.66
CA ALA A 36 3.77 7.55 10.09
C ALA A 36 2.80 6.58 10.81
N GLY A 37 1.50 6.65 10.49
CA GLY A 37 0.51 5.72 11.03
C GLY A 37 0.69 4.27 10.56
N ILE A 38 1.22 4.01 9.36
CA ILE A 38 1.60 2.65 8.93
C ILE A 38 2.79 2.15 9.76
N GLY A 39 3.81 2.98 9.98
CA GLY A 39 4.96 2.64 10.83
C GLY A 39 4.53 2.30 12.26
N ALA A 40 3.73 3.16 12.89
CA ALA A 40 3.20 2.92 14.23
C ALA A 40 2.36 1.63 14.33
N ARG A 41 1.55 1.31 13.30
CA ARG A 41 0.81 0.04 13.20
C ARG A 41 1.72 -1.17 13.09
N ALA A 42 2.81 -1.06 12.33
CA ALA A 42 3.78 -2.15 12.17
C ALA A 42 4.55 -2.43 13.48
N GLU A 43 4.86 -1.39 14.26
CA GLU A 43 5.57 -1.52 15.54
C GLU A 43 4.68 -2.03 16.67
N THR A 44 3.49 -1.44 16.82
CA THR A 44 2.63 -1.68 17.98
C THR A 44 1.50 -2.69 17.73
N GLY A 45 1.17 -2.95 16.46
CA GLY A 45 0.01 -3.75 16.08
C GLY A 45 -1.35 -3.10 16.37
N MET A 46 -1.37 -1.87 16.88
CA MET A 46 -2.60 -1.17 17.28
C MET A 46 -3.06 -0.17 16.22
N LEU A 47 -4.36 0.15 16.24
CA LEU A 47 -4.95 1.15 15.34
C LEU A 47 -4.39 2.55 15.64
N PHE A 48 -3.95 3.25 14.59
CA PHE A 48 -3.57 4.66 14.67
C PHE A 48 -4.82 5.53 14.61
N GLN A 49 -5.11 6.27 15.69
CA GLN A 49 -6.35 7.02 15.85
C GLN A 49 -6.20 8.47 15.41
N GLU A 50 -7.05 8.90 14.48
CA GLU A 50 -7.12 10.30 14.05
C GLU A 50 -8.04 11.07 15.03
N PRO A 51 -7.57 12.17 15.66
CA PRO A 51 -8.35 12.86 16.69
C PRO A 51 -9.59 13.60 16.15
N TYR A 52 -9.58 14.00 14.87
CA TYR A 52 -10.61 14.85 14.27
C TYR A 52 -11.50 14.11 13.24
N GLY A 53 -11.48 12.78 13.24
CA GLY A 53 -12.21 11.98 12.25
C GLY A 53 -11.46 11.86 10.93
N SER A 54 -12.14 11.30 9.92
CA SER A 54 -11.50 10.89 8.66
C SER A 54 -11.43 12.03 7.65
N THR A 55 -10.21 12.38 7.22
CA THR A 55 -9.95 13.34 6.12
C THR A 55 -10.16 12.65 4.76
N ARG A 56 -11.41 12.56 4.28
CA ARG A 56 -11.76 11.84 3.04
C ARG A 56 -12.00 12.80 1.88
N ASP A 57 -11.25 12.65 0.79
CA ASP A 57 -11.34 13.52 -0.39
C ASP A 57 -11.63 12.81 -1.73
N PHE A 58 -11.61 11.47 -1.86
CA PHE A 58 -11.76 10.82 -3.19
C PHE A 58 -12.14 9.31 -3.21
N LEU A 59 -12.57 8.83 -4.40
CA LEU A 59 -13.01 7.47 -4.79
C LEU A 59 -11.95 6.36 -4.58
N ASP A 60 -11.75 6.00 -3.32
CA ASP A 60 -11.10 4.75 -2.91
C ASP A 60 -12.16 3.82 -2.27
N LEU A 61 -11.77 2.67 -1.71
CA LEU A 61 -12.63 1.85 -0.83
C LEU A 61 -13.22 2.64 0.37
N ASN A 62 -12.86 3.91 0.52
CA ASN A 62 -13.43 4.86 1.48
C ASN A 62 -14.90 5.22 1.20
N ASP A 63 -15.35 5.11 -0.06
CA ASP A 63 -16.76 5.31 -0.43
C ASP A 63 -17.63 4.10 -0.06
N LEU A 64 -17.00 2.94 0.19
CA LEU A 64 -17.68 1.79 0.79
C LEU A 64 -17.84 2.03 2.29
N VAL A 65 -19.05 2.40 2.70
CA VAL A 65 -19.39 2.57 4.12
C VAL A 65 -20.12 1.33 4.62
N PHE A 66 -19.66 0.77 5.73
CA PHE A 66 -20.36 -0.30 6.41
C PHE A 66 -21.55 0.27 7.19
N ILE A 67 -22.74 -0.27 6.96
CA ILE A 67 -23.93 0.05 7.76
C ILE A 67 -23.86 -0.79 9.03
N PRO A 68 -23.72 -0.17 10.23
CA PRO A 68 -23.66 -0.92 11.46
C PRO A 68 -25.03 -1.50 11.82
N ALA A 69 -25.04 -2.63 12.52
CA ALA A 69 -26.25 -3.16 13.13
C ALA A 69 -26.65 -2.25 14.31
N GLN A 70 -27.78 -1.54 14.20
CA GLN A 70 -28.19 -0.53 15.17
C GLN A 70 -29.48 -0.88 15.94
N LEU A 71 -30.50 -1.39 15.24
CA LEU A 71 -31.85 -1.53 15.82
C LEU A 71 -32.42 -2.95 15.78
N ALA A 72 -32.22 -3.69 14.67
CA ALA A 72 -32.77 -5.04 14.52
C ALA A 72 -31.89 -6.13 15.17
N THR A 73 -30.58 -5.89 15.20
CA THR A 73 -29.57 -6.82 15.72
C THR A 73 -28.58 -6.02 16.54
N LEU A 74 -28.25 -6.50 17.74
CA LEU A 74 -27.20 -5.90 18.55
C LEU A 74 -25.82 -6.22 17.94
N PRO A 75 -24.88 -5.25 17.93
CA PRO A 75 -23.52 -5.52 17.49
C PRO A 75 -22.85 -6.54 18.42
N VAL A 76 -22.00 -7.38 17.84
CA VAL A 76 -21.21 -8.37 18.58
C VAL A 76 -20.26 -7.65 19.55
N SER A 77 -20.06 -8.23 20.73
CA SER A 77 -19.13 -7.68 21.73
C SER A 77 -17.69 -7.66 21.20
N LYS A 78 -16.93 -6.64 21.57
CA LYS A 78 -15.53 -6.45 21.13
C LYS A 78 -14.62 -7.63 21.46
N ASN A 79 -14.94 -8.39 22.50
CA ASN A 79 -14.14 -9.53 22.98
C ASN A 79 -14.65 -10.90 22.48
N THR A 80 -15.64 -10.93 21.59
CA THR A 80 -16.13 -12.19 21.04
C THR A 80 -15.18 -12.65 19.93
N ASP A 81 -14.74 -13.91 20.02
CA ASP A 81 -13.90 -14.50 18.98
C ASP A 81 -14.72 -14.73 17.70
N VAL A 82 -14.19 -14.26 16.57
CA VAL A 82 -14.84 -14.36 15.26
C VAL A 82 -14.02 -15.31 14.41
N ASN A 83 -14.67 -16.31 13.81
CA ASN A 83 -13.99 -17.23 12.91
C ASN A 83 -13.59 -16.50 11.61
N LEU A 84 -12.27 -16.33 11.40
CA LEU A 84 -11.69 -15.68 10.23
C LEU A 84 -11.17 -16.66 9.17
N LYS A 85 -11.41 -17.97 9.35
CA LYS A 85 -10.98 -19.00 8.40
C LYS A 85 -11.70 -18.81 7.06
N VAL A 86 -10.94 -18.74 5.97
CA VAL A 86 -11.49 -18.66 4.60
C VAL A 86 -10.89 -19.74 3.70
N GLU A 87 -11.70 -20.19 2.75
CA GLU A 87 -11.32 -21.17 1.74
C GLU A 87 -11.33 -20.50 0.36
N LEU A 88 -10.19 -20.49 -0.32
CA LEU A 88 -10.04 -19.96 -1.66
C LEU A 88 -10.16 -21.07 -2.69
N GLY A 89 -11.05 -20.87 -3.67
CA GLY A 89 -11.30 -21.84 -4.74
C GLY A 89 -12.01 -23.11 -4.26
N PRO A 90 -13.20 -23.03 -3.63
CA PRO A 90 -13.92 -24.20 -3.11
C PRO A 90 -14.30 -25.23 -4.19
N LYS A 91 -14.24 -24.86 -5.48
CA LYS A 91 -14.48 -25.73 -6.63
C LYS A 91 -13.21 -26.15 -7.37
N ALA A 92 -12.03 -25.75 -6.89
CA ALA A 92 -10.76 -26.13 -7.49
C ALA A 92 -10.36 -27.55 -7.06
N GLU A 93 -9.52 -28.21 -7.84
CA GLU A 93 -9.00 -29.55 -7.51
C GLU A 93 -8.21 -29.56 -6.19
N LYS A 94 -7.62 -28.42 -5.82
CA LYS A 94 -6.89 -28.21 -4.56
C LYS A 94 -7.28 -26.87 -3.95
N PRO A 95 -8.31 -26.82 -3.08
CA PRO A 95 -8.72 -25.60 -2.40
C PRO A 95 -7.66 -25.16 -1.38
N LEU A 96 -7.45 -23.84 -1.27
CA LEU A 96 -6.50 -23.27 -0.31
C LEU A 96 -7.26 -22.81 0.95
N GLN A 97 -6.99 -23.44 2.08
CA GLN A 97 -7.54 -23.04 3.37
C GLN A 97 -6.56 -22.14 4.10
N ILE A 98 -6.99 -20.94 4.47
CA ILE A 98 -6.21 -19.98 5.27
C ILE A 98 -7.00 -19.58 6.52
N ASN A 99 -6.31 -19.44 7.65
CA ASN A 99 -6.95 -19.11 8.93
C ASN A 99 -7.30 -17.61 9.06
N LEU A 100 -6.69 -16.76 8.23
CA LEU A 100 -6.88 -15.32 8.22
C LEU A 100 -6.99 -14.84 6.78
N PRO A 101 -7.93 -13.93 6.43
CA PRO A 101 -8.09 -13.40 5.08
C PRO A 101 -7.07 -12.28 4.78
N VAL A 102 -5.85 -12.39 5.30
CA VAL A 102 -4.74 -11.45 5.08
C VAL A 102 -3.48 -12.26 4.85
N MET A 103 -2.74 -11.94 3.78
CA MET A 103 -1.52 -12.63 3.41
C MET A 103 -0.40 -11.63 3.18
N VAL A 104 0.80 -11.96 3.66
CA VAL A 104 2.02 -11.21 3.33
C VAL A 104 2.47 -11.63 1.94
N THR A 105 2.54 -10.69 1.02
CA THR A 105 3.01 -10.96 -0.34
C THR A 105 4.54 -10.94 -0.37
N GLY A 106 5.14 -11.82 -1.19
CA GLY A 106 6.56 -11.75 -1.52
C GLY A 106 6.81 -10.65 -2.54
N TRP A 107 6.85 -9.39 -2.11
CA TRP A 107 7.10 -8.27 -3.02
C TRP A 107 8.61 -8.09 -3.22
N GLY A 108 9.12 -8.59 -4.35
CA GLY A 108 10.53 -8.47 -4.72
C GLY A 108 10.84 -7.16 -5.43
N TYR A 109 11.26 -6.13 -4.71
CA TYR A 109 11.93 -4.99 -5.33
C TYR A 109 13.37 -5.39 -5.70
N GLY A 110 13.61 -5.78 -6.96
CA GLY A 110 14.99 -5.82 -7.51
C GLY A 110 15.51 -7.12 -8.14
N LEU A 111 14.70 -8.15 -8.40
CA LEU A 111 15.17 -9.34 -9.17
C LEU A 111 15.23 -9.11 -10.69
N GLN A 112 15.66 -7.92 -11.12
CA GLN A 112 16.03 -7.69 -12.51
C GLN A 112 17.20 -6.70 -12.60
N SER A 113 18.36 -7.07 -12.06
CA SER A 113 19.63 -6.54 -12.53
C SER A 113 20.15 -7.42 -13.67
N SER A 114 19.73 -7.13 -14.90
CA SER A 114 20.49 -7.60 -16.07
C SER A 114 21.74 -6.73 -16.22
N LEU A 115 22.74 -6.94 -15.38
CA LEU A 115 24.09 -6.43 -15.59
C LEU A 115 25.02 -7.64 -15.56
N ARG A 116 25.08 -8.35 -16.69
CA ARG A 116 26.27 -9.15 -17.02
C ARG A 116 27.36 -8.15 -17.39
N PRO A 117 28.47 -8.04 -16.62
CA PRO A 117 29.66 -7.42 -17.17
C PRO A 117 30.18 -8.34 -18.27
N ALA A 118 30.23 -7.84 -19.49
CA ALA A 118 31.03 -8.49 -20.54
C ALA A 118 32.49 -8.44 -20.09
N MET A 119 33.12 -9.61 -20.18
CA MET A 119 34.54 -9.87 -19.97
C MET A 119 35.41 -9.03 -20.90
#